data_AF-A0A372ZQX4-F1
#
_entry.id   AF-A0A372ZQX4-F1
#
_cell.length_a   1.000
_cell.length_b   1.000
_cell.length_c   1.000
_cell.angle_alpha   90.00
_cell.angle_beta   90.00
_cell.angle_gamma   90.00
#
_symmetry.space_group_name_H-M   'P 1'
#
loop_
_entity.id
_entity.type
_entity.pdbx_description
1 polymer ?
#
loop_
_entity_poly.entity_id
_entity_poly.type
_entity_poly.pdbx_seq_one_letter_code
_entity_poly.pdbx_strand_id
1 'polypeptide(L)'
;MLTRNPAAEQFVAFLEETTSWPNAALHGVKRKTHQEGEPLDYSDYLRLRRQGSQLGGFAYVYADTGVVNLRLNYDSDAATLHGIAPDAYLVPKGHRAYRVSVQITDEDTLRQALELAEMAYKLT
;
A
#
# COMPACT_ATOMS: atom_id res chain seq x y z
N MET A 1 0.84 16.16 4.63
CA MET A 1 -0.07 15.18 3.99
C MET A 1 -0.99 14.56 5.03
N LEU A 2 -0.44 13.95 6.09
CA LEU A 2 -1.20 13.37 7.20
C LEU A 2 -2.21 14.33 7.86
N THR A 3 -1.95 15.64 7.88
CA THR A 3 -2.86 16.65 8.47
C THR A 3 -4.26 16.72 7.82
N ARG A 4 -4.45 16.12 6.65
CA ARG A 4 -5.75 16.03 5.96
C ARG A 4 -6.44 14.68 6.13
N ASN A 5 -5.73 13.69 6.67
CA ASN A 5 -6.24 12.35 6.84
C ASN A 5 -7.03 12.25 8.16
N PRO A 6 -8.33 11.93 8.12
CA PRO A 6 -9.14 11.82 9.33
C PRO A 6 -8.74 10.64 10.23
N ALA A 7 -8.03 9.64 9.70
CA ALA A 7 -7.51 8.47 10.42
C ALA A 7 -5.97 8.44 10.39
N ALA A 8 -5.35 9.60 10.62
CA ALA A 8 -3.89 9.75 10.53
C ALA A 8 -3.14 8.84 11.51
N GLU A 9 -3.67 8.62 12.71
CA GLU A 9 -3.06 7.74 13.72
C GLU A 9 -3.03 6.29 13.24
N GLN A 10 -4.16 5.77 12.75
CA GLN A 10 -4.27 4.41 12.20
C GLN A 10 -3.39 4.24 10.96
N PHE A 11 -3.33 5.26 10.11
CA PHE A 11 -2.45 5.23 8.95
C PHE A 11 -0.96 5.20 9.34
N VAL A 12 -0.56 5.93 10.39
CA VAL A 12 0.81 5.85 10.92
C VAL A 12 1.07 4.47 11.50
N ALA A 13 0.16 3.90 12.28
CA ALA A 13 0.27 2.54 12.82
C ALA A 13 0.44 1.50 11.70
N PHE A 14 -0.29 1.64 10.59
CA PHE A 14 -0.09 0.81 9.39
C PHE A 14 1.34 0.88 8.84
N LEU A 15 1.91 2.09 8.76
CA LEU A 15 3.29 2.27 8.27
C LEU A 15 4.31 1.70 9.24
N GLU A 16 4.14 1.91 10.55
CA GLU A 16 5.03 1.38 11.58
C GLU A 16 5.06 -0.16 11.55
N GLU A 17 3.89 -0.79 11.51
CA GLU A 17 3.77 -2.25 11.43
C GLU A 17 4.42 -2.78 10.15
N THR A 18 4.03 -2.26 8.98
CA THR A 18 4.53 -2.78 7.69
C THR A 18 6.01 -2.53 7.45
N THR A 19 6.59 -1.48 8.06
CA THR A 19 8.04 -1.21 7.98
C THR A 19 8.85 -1.98 9.03
N SER A 20 8.21 -2.56 10.04
CA SER A 20 8.86 -3.50 10.96
C SER A 20 9.14 -4.87 10.32
N TRP A 21 8.45 -5.19 9.22
CA TRP A 21 8.58 -6.48 8.54
C TRP A 21 9.98 -6.67 7.93
N PRO A 22 10.50 -7.92 7.90
CA PRO A 22 11.86 -8.17 7.43
C PRO A 22 12.14 -7.61 6.04
N ASN A 23 13.16 -6.76 5.92
CA ASN A 23 13.55 -6.12 4.67
C ASN A 23 12.44 -5.26 4.02
N ALA A 24 11.39 -4.86 4.74
CA ALA A 24 10.40 -3.92 4.24
C ALA A 24 10.88 -2.47 4.47
N ALA A 25 10.63 -1.61 3.49
CA ALA A 25 10.96 -0.19 3.59
C ALA A 25 9.96 0.68 2.83
N LEU A 26 9.80 1.91 3.32
CA LEU A 26 8.99 2.94 2.70
C LEU A 26 9.85 3.81 1.79
N HIS A 27 9.46 3.95 0.53
CA HIS A 27 10.19 4.69 -0.48
C HIS A 27 9.33 5.75 -1.15
N GLY A 28 9.95 6.89 -1.48
CA GLY A 28 9.37 7.87 -2.39
C GLY A 28 9.30 7.38 -3.84
N VAL A 29 8.78 8.23 -4.71
CA VAL A 29 8.51 7.95 -6.11
C VAL A 29 9.61 8.55 -6.98
N LYS A 30 10.17 7.71 -7.86
CA LYS A 30 10.94 8.17 -9.02
C LYS A 30 9.97 8.73 -10.07
N ARG A 31 9.95 10.05 -10.26
CA ARG A 31 9.15 10.72 -11.31
C ARG A 31 9.72 10.43 -12.71
N LYS A 32 8.91 10.60 -13.76
CA LYS A 32 9.32 10.32 -15.15
C LYS A 32 10.54 11.13 -15.60
N THR A 33 10.71 12.34 -15.08
CA THR A 33 11.81 13.26 -15.40
C THR A 33 12.99 13.16 -14.43
N HIS A 34 12.99 12.16 -13.54
CA HIS A 34 13.97 12.05 -12.48
C HIS A 34 15.37 11.74 -13.00
N GLN A 35 16.34 12.57 -12.63
CA GLN A 35 17.76 12.38 -12.95
C GLN A 35 18.48 11.56 -11.89
N GLU A 36 19.65 11.04 -12.24
CA GLU A 36 20.52 10.35 -11.29
C GLU A 36 21.06 11.33 -10.24
N GLY A 37 21.00 10.96 -8.96
CA GLY A 37 21.44 11.79 -7.84
C GLY A 37 20.39 12.74 -7.27
N GLU A 38 19.26 12.94 -7.96
CA GLU A 38 18.12 13.65 -7.38
C GLU A 38 17.48 12.85 -6.24
N PRO A 39 16.83 13.50 -5.25
CA PRO A 39 16.06 12.81 -4.22
C PRO A 39 14.77 12.20 -4.77
N LEU A 40 14.26 11.17 -4.11
CA LEU A 40 12.93 10.61 -4.41
C LEU A 40 11.83 11.61 -4.00
N ASP A 41 10.70 11.56 -4.71
CA ASP A 41 9.55 12.40 -4.39
C ASP A 41 8.68 11.76 -3.30
N TYR A 42 8.45 12.48 -2.20
CA TYR A 42 7.60 12.07 -1.07
C TYR A 42 6.30 12.88 -0.96
N SER A 43 5.98 13.71 -1.96
CA SER A 43 4.83 14.61 -1.99
C SER A 43 3.56 14.01 -2.58
N ASP A 44 3.54 12.71 -2.84
CA ASP A 44 2.42 11.97 -3.45
C ASP A 44 2.29 10.63 -2.71
N TYR A 45 1.86 9.57 -3.40
CA TYR A 45 1.91 8.23 -2.81
C TYR A 45 3.34 7.78 -2.49
N LEU A 46 3.48 7.00 -1.43
CA LEU A 46 4.71 6.31 -1.08
C LEU A 46 4.59 4.82 -1.43
N ARG A 47 5.72 4.13 -1.50
CA ARG A 47 5.80 2.71 -1.88
C ARG A 47 6.37 1.90 -0.74
N LEU A 48 5.60 0.94 -0.24
CA LEU A 48 6.12 -0.09 0.63
C LEU A 48 6.72 -1.19 -0.24
N ARG A 49 7.99 -1.52 -0.01
CA ARG A 49 8.75 -2.47 -0.83
C ARG A 49 9.57 -3.39 0.06
N ARG A 50 9.58 -4.67 -0.31
CA ARG A 50 10.56 -5.64 0.19
C ARG A 50 11.88 -5.48 -0.57
N GLN A 51 12.95 -5.15 0.14
CA GLN A 51 14.30 -5.06 -0.40
C GLN A 51 14.71 -6.43 -0.96
N GLY A 52 15.40 -6.43 -2.10
CA GLY A 52 15.76 -7.65 -2.83
C GLY A 52 14.67 -8.19 -3.76
N SER A 53 13.40 -7.75 -3.63
CA SER A 53 12.35 -8.18 -4.56
C SER A 53 12.46 -7.50 -5.94
N GLN A 54 12.29 -8.30 -6.98
CA GLN A 54 12.14 -7.84 -8.37
C GLN A 54 10.73 -7.30 -8.67
N LEU A 55 9.75 -7.61 -7.80
CA LEU A 55 8.35 -7.24 -7.99
C LEU A 55 8.03 -5.81 -7.49
N GLY A 56 9.03 -4.95 -7.28
CA GLY A 56 8.80 -3.56 -6.86
C GLY A 56 8.08 -3.46 -5.52
N GLY A 57 7.19 -2.49 -5.35
CA GLY A 57 6.42 -2.31 -4.10
C GLY A 57 5.22 -3.25 -3.99
N PHE A 58 5.01 -3.80 -2.79
CA PHE A 58 3.84 -4.61 -2.44
C PHE A 58 2.62 -3.74 -2.10
N ALA A 59 2.83 -2.49 -1.68
CA ALA A 59 1.76 -1.53 -1.46
C ALA A 59 2.15 -0.11 -1.91
N TYR A 60 1.14 0.68 -2.26
CA TYR A 60 1.22 2.11 -2.54
C TYR A 60 0.28 2.85 -1.61
N VAL A 61 0.80 3.78 -0.82
CA VAL A 61 0.07 4.40 0.29
C VAL A 61 -0.08 5.89 0.07
N TYR A 62 -1.28 6.43 0.29
CA TYR A 62 -1.63 7.83 0.08
C TYR A 62 -1.94 8.49 1.42
N ALA A 63 -0.95 9.18 1.98
CA ALA A 63 -1.00 9.68 3.36
C ALA A 63 -2.05 10.77 3.61
N ASP A 64 -2.54 11.43 2.56
CA ASP A 64 -3.57 12.45 2.63
C ASP A 64 -4.99 11.88 2.74
N THR A 65 -5.24 10.74 2.11
CA THR A 65 -6.56 10.08 2.02
C THR A 65 -6.66 8.83 2.89
N GLY A 66 -5.54 8.26 3.33
CA GLY A 66 -5.51 6.98 4.04
C GLY A 66 -5.66 5.77 3.10
N VAL A 67 -5.65 5.99 1.78
CA VAL A 67 -5.81 4.90 0.80
C VAL A 67 -4.53 4.07 0.70
N VAL A 68 -4.69 2.75 0.67
CA VAL A 68 -3.64 1.76 0.47
C VAL A 68 -4.00 0.90 -0.73
N ASN A 69 -3.18 0.96 -1.78
CA ASN A 69 -3.32 0.12 -2.97
C ASN A 69 -2.32 -1.03 -2.90
N LEU A 70 -2.82 -2.25 -2.75
CA LEU A 70 -2.07 -3.46 -2.50
C LEU A 70 -1.87 -4.24 -3.78
N ARG A 71 -0.68 -4.81 -4.00
CA ARG A 71 -0.36 -5.59 -5.20
C ARG A 71 -0.81 -7.04 -5.05
N LEU A 72 -2.11 -7.28 -5.19
CA LEU A 72 -2.75 -8.61 -5.13
C LEU A 72 -3.29 -9.03 -6.50
N ASN A 73 -3.11 -10.29 -6.90
CA ASN A 73 -3.55 -10.77 -8.23
C ASN A 73 -5.09 -10.80 -8.32
N TYR A 74 -5.65 -10.71 -9.53
CA TYR A 74 -7.09 -10.86 -9.79
C TYR A 74 -7.60 -12.26 -9.40
N ASP A 75 -6.73 -13.27 -9.51
CA ASP A 75 -7.04 -14.66 -9.11
C ASP A 75 -6.95 -14.88 -7.59
N SER A 76 -6.59 -13.86 -6.81
CA SER A 76 -6.80 -13.90 -5.37
C SER A 76 -8.30 -14.08 -5.15
N ASP A 77 -8.69 -15.19 -4.52
CA ASP A 77 -10.09 -15.58 -4.33
C ASP A 77 -10.92 -14.38 -3.85
N ALA A 78 -11.83 -13.92 -4.70
CA ALA A 78 -12.66 -12.75 -4.43
C ALA A 78 -13.49 -12.94 -3.15
N ALA A 79 -13.84 -14.18 -2.80
CA ALA A 79 -14.51 -14.49 -1.54
C ALA A 79 -13.57 -14.30 -0.34
N THR A 80 -12.30 -14.67 -0.47
CA THR A 80 -11.27 -14.41 0.55
C THR A 80 -11.03 -12.91 0.72
N LEU A 81 -10.87 -12.16 -0.38
CA LEU A 81 -10.68 -10.70 -0.33
C LEU A 81 -11.88 -10.00 0.31
N HIS A 82 -13.10 -10.36 -0.07
CA HIS A 82 -14.32 -9.79 0.50
C HIS A 82 -14.52 -10.20 1.97
N GLY A 83 -14.11 -11.41 2.35
CA GLY A 83 -14.16 -11.88 3.74
C GLY A 83 -13.18 -11.13 4.65
N ILE A 84 -12.03 -10.70 4.12
CA ILE A 84 -11.05 -9.89 4.85
C ILE A 84 -11.48 -8.43 4.88
N ALA A 85 -11.78 -7.84 3.73
CA ALA A 85 -12.09 -6.42 3.58
C ALA A 85 -13.31 -6.22 2.66
N PRO A 86 -14.53 -6.18 3.23
CA PRO A 86 -15.77 -6.13 2.45
C PRO A 86 -15.88 -4.93 1.51
N ASP A 87 -15.35 -3.78 1.95
CA ASP A 87 -15.36 -2.51 1.21
C ASP A 87 -14.13 -2.32 0.31
N ALA A 88 -13.21 -3.28 0.29
CA ALA A 88 -12.07 -3.22 -0.60
C ALA A 88 -12.51 -3.37 -2.06
N TYR A 89 -11.89 -2.61 -2.95
CA TYR A 89 -12.26 -2.57 -4.36
C TYR A 89 -11.07 -2.78 -5.28
N LEU A 90 -11.34 -3.36 -6.44
CA LEU A 90 -10.35 -3.54 -7.49
C LEU A 90 -10.14 -2.23 -8.24
N VAL A 91 -8.87 -1.94 -8.56
CA VAL A 91 -8.52 -0.78 -9.40
C VAL A 91 -8.34 -1.24 -10.84
N PRO A 92 -9.29 -0.92 -11.75
CA PRO A 92 -9.30 -1.45 -13.11
C PRO A 92 -8.30 -0.77 -14.06
N LYS A 93 -7.54 0.25 -13.60
CA LYS A 93 -6.67 1.06 -14.47
C LYS A 93 -5.18 0.98 -14.09
N GLY A 94 -4.34 0.75 -15.09
CA GLY A 94 -2.87 0.74 -15.01
C GLY A 94 -2.24 -0.56 -15.51
N HIS A 95 -0.91 -0.62 -15.58
CA HIS A 95 -0.12 -1.79 -16.06
C HIS A 95 -0.30 -3.09 -15.23
N ARG A 96 -1.21 -3.07 -14.25
CA ARG A 96 -1.44 -4.09 -13.23
C ARG A 96 -2.89 -4.01 -12.77
N ALA A 97 -3.81 -4.70 -13.44
CA ALA A 97 -5.16 -5.01 -12.93
C ALA A 97 -5.11 -5.94 -11.69
N TYR A 98 -4.07 -5.78 -10.87
CA TYR A 98 -3.64 -6.60 -9.74
C TYR A 98 -3.58 -5.70 -8.48
N ARG A 99 -4.57 -4.84 -8.31
CA ARG A 99 -4.59 -3.89 -7.20
C ARG A 99 -5.93 -3.90 -6.49
N VAL A 100 -5.88 -4.34 -5.24
CA VAL A 100 -6.96 -4.21 -4.27
C VAL A 100 -6.69 -2.95 -3.47
N SER A 101 -7.69 -2.10 -3.32
CA SER A 101 -7.56 -0.85 -2.56
C SER A 101 -8.48 -0.87 -1.36
N VAL A 102 -7.97 -0.37 -0.25
CA VAL A 102 -8.69 -0.16 1.00
C VAL A 102 -8.37 1.24 1.50
N GLN A 103 -9.32 1.88 2.17
CA GLN A 103 -9.11 3.15 2.84
C GLN A 103 -9.12 2.92 4.34
N ILE A 104 -8.07 3.33 5.03
CA ILE A 104 -8.03 3.29 6.50
C ILE A 104 -8.83 4.47 7.02
N THR A 105 -9.93 4.19 7.72
CA THR A 105 -10.81 5.17 8.36
C THR A 105 -10.93 4.97 9.86
N ASP A 106 -10.54 3.80 10.36
CA ASP A 106 -10.68 3.35 11.74
C ASP A 106 -9.79 2.12 12.01
N GLU A 107 -9.90 1.57 13.22
CA GLU A 107 -9.13 0.39 13.64
C GLU A 107 -9.49 -0.88 12.86
N ASP A 108 -10.74 -1.03 12.43
CA ASP A 108 -11.16 -2.23 11.69
C ASP A 108 -10.55 -2.22 10.29
N THR A 109 -10.70 -1.11 9.57
CA THR A 109 -10.08 -0.91 8.25
C THR A 109 -8.55 -0.91 8.29
N LEU A 110 -7.92 -0.53 9.41
CA LEU A 110 -6.50 -0.75 9.65
C LEU A 110 -6.15 -2.24 9.67
N ARG A 111 -6.85 -3.04 10.49
CA ARG A 111 -6.64 -4.49 10.57
C ARG A 111 -6.82 -5.15 9.20
N GLN A 112 -7.88 -4.79 8.48
CA GLN A 112 -8.14 -5.27 7.11
C GLN A 112 -6.97 -4.92 6.16
N ALA A 113 -6.48 -3.68 6.22
CA ALA A 113 -5.36 -3.23 5.41
C ALA A 113 -4.07 -4.00 5.71
N LEU A 114 -3.78 -4.27 6.99
CA LEU A 114 -2.61 -5.05 7.41
C LEU A 114 -2.65 -6.48 6.92
N GLU A 115 -3.80 -7.15 7.03
CA GLU A 115 -3.98 -8.53 6.58
C GLU A 115 -3.76 -8.66 5.06
N LEU A 116 -4.39 -7.77 4.28
CA LEU A 116 -4.18 -7.73 2.84
C LEU A 116 -2.75 -7.32 2.46
N ALA A 117 -2.10 -6.44 3.23
CA ALA A 117 -0.71 -6.06 3.01
C ALA A 117 0.25 -7.22 3.27
N GLU A 118 -0.01 -8.06 4.26
CA GLU A 118 0.80 -9.23 4.55
C GLU A 118 0.69 -10.25 3.40
N MET A 119 -0.51 -10.46 2.85
CA MET A 119 -0.71 -11.28 1.65
C MET A 119 0.11 -10.73 0.47
N ALA A 120 0.05 -9.42 0.22
CA ALA A 120 0.81 -8.80 -0.87
C ALA A 120 2.32 -8.91 -0.65
N TYR A 121 2.78 -8.73 0.59
CA TYR A 121 4.18 -8.85 0.98
C TYR A 121 4.72 -10.28 0.75
N LYS A 122 3.96 -11.31 1.11
CA LYS A 122 4.35 -12.73 0.91
C LYS A 122 4.49 -13.12 -0.56
N LEU A 123 3.80 -12.42 -1.46
CA LEU A 123 3.89 -12.60 -2.92
C LEU A 123 5.07 -11.85 -3.56
N THR A 124 5.80 -11.05 -2.79
CA THR A 124 6.84 -10.11 -3.26
C THR A 124 8.23 -10.58 -2.88
#